data_AF-A0A8I6Z3C7-F1
#
_entry.id   AF-A0A8I6Z3C7-F1
#
_cell.length_a   1.000
_cell.length_b   1.000
_cell.length_c   1.000
_cell.angle_alpha   90.00
_cell.angle_beta   90.00
_cell.angle_gamma   90.00
#
_symmetry.space_group_name_H-M   'P 1'
#
loop_
_entity.id
_entity.type
_entity.pdbx_description
1 polymer ?
#
loop_
_entity_poly.entity_id
_entity_poly.type
_entity_poly.pdbx_seq_one_letter_code
_entity_poly.pdbx_strand_id
1 'polypeptide(L)'
;MGLSSALVLALLLLPAVASAGHHDYGDALHKSILFFEGQRSGRLPPDQRLRWRRDSGLHDGAAAGVDLTGGYYDAGDNVKFGFPMAFTATLMSWGLIDFGRSFGPHKEEARKAVRWATDYFMKATAKPNTVYVQVGDAFKDHSCWERPEDMDTPRTVYKVDPSHPGSDVAAETAAALAAGSIVFRDADPVYSQRLLDRAMAVFKFADRYRGAYSSSLHAAVCPCYCDFDGYQDELLWAAAWLHKASRRREYRQYIKKNEVVLGASDSINEFGWDNKHAGINVLISKEVLMGKDEYFQSFRVNANNFMCTLLPGISDHPQIQYSPGGLLFKVGGSNMQHVTSLSFLILAYSNYLSHAGAHVSCGGGGRTAPPTKLRQVAKRQVDYILGDNPLRMSYMVGYGPRFPRRIHHRGSSIPSVAAHPARIGCKAGAAYYATAAPNPNLLVGAVVGGPTDATDAFPDARAVFQQSEPTTYINAPLMGLLAYFSAHPNPAEWADD
;
A
#
# COMPACT_ATOMS: atom_id res chain seq x y z
N MET A 1 -42.15 9.62 -66.25
CA MET A 1 -41.27 8.69 -65.50
C MET A 1 -39.94 9.37 -65.33
N GLY A 2 -39.65 9.92 -64.14
CA GLY A 2 -38.43 10.65 -63.84
C GLY A 2 -38.14 10.54 -62.36
N LEU A 3 -37.03 9.87 -62.03
CA LEU A 3 -36.61 9.50 -60.69
C LEU A 3 -36.25 10.74 -59.85
N SER A 4 -36.85 10.89 -58.66
CA SER A 4 -36.36 11.80 -57.63
C SER A 4 -35.14 11.18 -56.93
N SER A 5 -34.00 11.84 -57.04
CA SER A 5 -32.79 11.51 -56.29
C SER A 5 -32.84 12.22 -54.93
N ALA A 6 -32.97 11.46 -53.85
CA ALA A 6 -32.75 11.97 -52.49
C ALA A 6 -31.28 11.76 -52.13
N LEU A 7 -30.54 12.87 -52.01
CA LEU A 7 -29.16 12.88 -51.54
C LEU A 7 -29.16 12.73 -50.01
N VAL A 8 -28.77 11.57 -49.49
CA VAL A 8 -28.53 11.37 -48.06
C VAL A 8 -27.09 11.80 -47.77
N LEU A 9 -26.93 12.95 -47.11
CA LEU A 9 -25.64 13.42 -46.62
C LEU A 9 -25.28 12.63 -45.34
N ALA A 10 -24.46 11.59 -45.48
CA ALA A 10 -23.89 10.88 -44.34
C ALA A 10 -22.82 11.76 -43.69
N LEU A 11 -23.15 12.41 -42.56
CA LEU A 11 -22.18 13.04 -41.69
C LEU A 11 -21.31 11.93 -41.06
N LEU A 12 -20.09 11.75 -41.57
CA LEU A 12 -19.06 10.94 -40.93
C LEU A 12 -18.67 11.62 -39.62
N LEU A 13 -19.32 11.22 -38.52
CA LEU A 13 -18.84 11.45 -37.16
C LEU A 13 -17.59 10.60 -36.95
N LEU A 14 -16.44 11.14 -37.35
CA LEU A 14 -15.15 10.65 -36.86
C LEU A 14 -15.14 10.83 -35.34
N PRO A 15 -14.88 9.79 -34.53
CA PRO A 15 -14.68 9.99 -33.11
C PRO A 15 -13.45 10.88 -32.95
N ALA A 16 -13.66 12.05 -32.33
CA ALA A 16 -12.55 12.87 -31.88
C ALA A 16 -11.74 12.01 -30.89
N VAL A 17 -10.59 11.52 -31.33
CA VAL A 17 -9.56 11.01 -30.43
C VAL A 17 -9.14 12.23 -29.61
N ALA A 18 -9.76 12.39 -28.45
CA ALA A 18 -9.26 13.31 -27.45
C ALA A 18 -7.82 12.85 -27.18
N SER A 19 -6.84 13.71 -27.52
CA SER A 19 -5.49 13.57 -27.03
C SER A 19 -5.60 13.51 -25.51
N ALA A 20 -5.44 12.32 -24.94
CA ALA A 20 -5.30 12.17 -23.50
C ALA A 20 -4.04 12.95 -23.14
N GLY A 21 -4.21 14.08 -22.45
CA GLY A 21 -3.09 14.83 -21.90
C GLY A 21 -2.27 13.88 -21.05
N HIS A 22 -0.96 13.92 -21.21
CA HIS A 22 -0.05 13.08 -20.43
C HIS A 22 -0.21 13.42 -18.93
N HIS A 23 -0.34 12.39 -18.08
CA HIS A 23 -0.48 12.57 -16.63
C HIS A 23 0.83 13.07 -16.03
N ASP A 24 0.76 14.08 -15.16
CA ASP A 24 1.92 14.53 -14.39
C ASP A 24 2.18 13.58 -13.21
N TYR A 25 2.91 12.50 -13.46
CA TYR A 25 3.27 11.54 -12.42
C TYR A 25 4.17 12.12 -11.34
N GLY A 26 4.91 13.20 -11.63
CA GLY A 26 5.74 13.88 -10.64
C GLY A 26 4.89 14.61 -9.60
N ASP A 27 3.90 15.36 -10.05
CA ASP A 27 2.88 15.98 -9.18
C ASP A 27 2.09 14.93 -8.40
N ALA A 28 1.64 13.85 -9.07
CA ALA A 28 0.96 12.74 -8.39
C ALA A 28 1.85 12.07 -7.32
N LEU A 29 3.15 11.89 -7.58
CA LEU A 29 4.12 11.34 -6.60
C LEU A 29 4.24 12.26 -5.39
N HIS A 30 4.43 13.56 -5.61
CA HIS A 30 4.51 14.55 -4.54
C HIS A 30 3.26 14.51 -3.66
N LYS A 31 2.07 14.47 -4.28
CA LYS A 31 0.79 14.36 -3.57
C LYS A 31 0.67 13.06 -2.79
N SER A 32 1.03 11.91 -3.39
CA SER A 32 1.02 10.61 -2.69
C SER A 32 1.89 10.63 -1.43
N ILE A 33 3.02 11.34 -1.43
CA ILE A 33 3.85 11.54 -0.23
C ILE A 33 3.17 12.49 0.79
N LEU A 34 2.51 13.56 0.33
CA LEU A 34 1.76 14.47 1.20
C LEU A 34 0.64 13.76 1.96
N PHE A 35 -0.02 12.77 1.35
CA PHE A 35 -1.03 11.97 2.03
C PHE A 35 -0.51 11.38 3.35
N PHE A 36 0.71 10.82 3.35
CA PHE A 36 1.31 10.29 4.58
C PHE A 36 1.53 11.35 5.65
N GLU A 37 1.84 12.61 5.28
CA GLU A 37 1.88 13.69 6.27
C GLU A 37 0.51 13.95 6.92
N GLY A 38 -0.55 13.72 6.16
CA GLY A 38 -1.95 13.82 6.60
C GLY A 38 -2.38 12.68 7.51
N GLN A 39 -1.65 11.56 7.51
CA GLN A 39 -1.87 10.40 8.38
C GLN A 39 -1.00 10.41 9.65
N ARG A 40 0.00 11.30 9.79
CA ARG A 40 0.93 11.29 10.94
C ARG A 40 0.20 11.41 12.28
N SER A 41 0.42 10.51 13.22
CA SER A 41 0.06 10.67 14.63
C SER A 41 1.28 11.14 15.43
N GLY A 42 1.09 11.68 16.63
CA GLY A 42 2.16 12.20 17.48
C GLY A 42 2.41 13.70 17.30
N ARG A 43 3.58 14.15 17.76
CA ARG A 43 4.06 15.52 17.57
C ARG A 43 4.56 15.69 16.14
N LEU A 44 3.97 16.62 15.39
CA LEU A 44 4.30 16.88 13.99
C LEU A 44 5.62 17.67 13.89
N PRO A 45 6.42 17.45 12.83
CA PRO A 45 7.66 18.18 12.65
C PRO A 45 7.37 19.62 12.17
N PRO A 46 8.30 20.58 12.40
CA PRO A 46 8.08 21.98 12.00
C PRO A 46 7.90 22.16 10.49
N ASP A 47 8.48 21.28 9.68
CA ASP A 47 8.38 21.24 8.22
C ASP A 47 7.12 20.52 7.69
N GLN A 48 6.17 20.13 8.55
CA GLN A 48 4.87 19.55 8.17
C GLN A 48 4.13 20.43 7.14
N ARG A 49 3.79 19.90 5.96
CA ARG A 49 3.21 20.67 4.85
C ARG A 49 1.69 20.74 4.90
N LEU A 50 1.01 19.66 5.33
CA LEU A 50 -0.45 19.69 5.56
C LEU A 50 -0.78 20.41 6.87
N ARG A 51 -0.89 21.74 6.81
CA ARG A 51 -1.05 22.65 7.98
C ARG A 51 -2.40 22.58 8.70
N TRP A 52 -3.38 21.88 8.14
CA TRP A 52 -4.66 21.63 8.80
C TRP A 52 -4.57 20.53 9.87
N ARG A 53 -3.53 19.67 9.84
CA ARG A 53 -3.17 18.72 10.91
C ARG A 53 -2.39 19.40 12.02
N ARG A 54 -2.56 18.95 13.27
CA ARG A 54 -1.73 19.34 14.43
C ARG A 54 -1.32 18.11 15.26
N ASP A 55 -0.53 18.38 16.29
CA ASP A 55 -0.10 17.40 17.28
C ASP A 55 -1.31 16.65 17.87
N SER A 56 -1.22 15.32 17.90
CA SER A 56 -2.30 14.42 18.34
C SER A 56 -1.69 13.14 18.92
N GLY A 57 -2.40 12.41 19.78
CA GLY A 57 -1.92 11.12 20.29
C GLY A 57 -0.68 11.24 21.17
N LEU A 58 -0.54 12.37 21.87
CA LEU A 58 0.66 12.72 22.63
C LEU A 58 0.85 11.89 23.92
N HIS A 59 -0.15 11.09 24.29
CA HIS A 59 -0.13 10.23 25.47
C HIS A 59 -0.19 8.74 25.11
N ASP A 60 -0.02 8.39 23.83
CA ASP A 60 0.02 7.01 23.36
C ASP A 60 1.09 6.22 24.09
N GLY A 61 0.69 5.12 24.72
CA GLY A 61 1.61 4.26 25.48
C GLY A 61 1.73 4.58 26.98
N ALA A 62 1.32 5.78 27.42
CA ALA A 62 1.58 6.24 28.78
C ALA A 62 0.97 5.32 29.86
N ALA A 63 -0.25 4.83 29.65
CA ALA A 63 -0.92 3.89 30.56
C ALA A 63 -0.20 2.53 30.65
N ALA A 64 0.59 2.16 29.65
CA ALA A 64 1.41 0.95 29.61
C ALA A 64 2.89 1.21 30.00
N GLY A 65 3.22 2.41 30.46
CA GLY A 65 4.58 2.79 30.88
C GLY A 65 5.60 2.87 29.73
N VAL A 66 5.14 3.13 28.49
CA VAL A 66 5.97 3.22 27.29
C VAL A 66 5.64 4.48 26.49
N ASP A 67 6.58 4.96 25.67
CA ASP A 67 6.29 5.97 24.65
C ASP A 67 5.91 5.27 23.35
N LEU A 68 4.64 5.39 22.94
CA LEU A 68 4.15 4.93 21.65
C LEU A 68 3.65 6.11 20.80
N THR A 69 4.05 7.35 21.08
CA THR A 69 3.73 8.50 20.23
C THR A 69 4.40 8.40 18.85
N GLY A 70 3.77 8.94 17.80
CA GLY A 70 4.23 8.81 16.42
C GLY A 70 3.44 7.79 15.62
N GLY A 71 4.00 7.37 14.47
CA GLY A 71 3.36 6.40 13.57
C GLY A 71 2.25 7.02 12.73
N TYR A 72 1.54 6.19 11.98
CA TYR A 72 0.43 6.63 11.13
C TYR A 72 -0.91 6.18 11.69
N TYR A 73 -1.91 7.05 11.59
CA TYR A 73 -3.30 6.60 11.60
C TYR A 73 -3.57 5.78 10.33
N ASP A 74 -4.33 4.71 10.48
CA ASP A 74 -4.44 3.66 9.47
C ASP A 74 -5.19 4.12 8.20
N ALA A 75 -6.35 4.73 8.42
CA ALA A 75 -7.30 5.07 7.36
C ALA A 75 -8.01 6.42 7.65
N GLY A 76 -9.34 6.44 7.66
CA GLY A 76 -10.14 7.59 8.06
C GLY A 76 -10.31 7.78 9.57
N ASP A 77 -9.72 6.87 10.36
CA ASP A 77 -9.83 6.73 11.81
C ASP A 77 -8.61 7.24 12.57
N ASN A 78 -8.65 7.15 13.91
CA ASN A 78 -7.53 7.56 14.77
C ASN A 78 -6.87 6.36 15.47
N VAL A 79 -7.05 5.15 14.95
CA VAL A 79 -6.39 3.94 15.45
C VAL A 79 -5.06 3.76 14.74
N LYS A 80 -4.08 3.24 15.48
CA LYS A 80 -2.80 2.81 14.91
C LYS A 80 -2.76 1.29 14.86
N PHE A 81 -3.20 0.72 13.75
CA PHE A 81 -3.10 -0.71 13.50
C PHE A 81 -1.69 -1.06 12.99
N GLY A 82 -0.95 -1.85 13.77
CA GLY A 82 0.46 -2.15 13.51
C GLY A 82 0.67 -3.03 12.29
N PHE A 83 -0.22 -3.98 12.03
CA PHE A 83 -0.08 -4.92 10.92
C PHE A 83 -0.15 -4.24 9.54
N PRO A 84 -1.23 -3.52 9.17
CA PRO A 84 -1.27 -2.77 7.91
C PRO A 84 -0.25 -1.62 7.85
N MET A 85 0.11 -1.00 8.97
CA MET A 85 1.17 0.02 9.00
C MET A 85 2.54 -0.56 8.66
N ALA A 86 2.84 -1.77 9.14
CA ALA A 86 4.09 -2.46 8.85
C ALA A 86 4.16 -2.81 7.36
N PHE A 87 3.08 -3.38 6.80
CA PHE A 87 2.97 -3.63 5.36
C PHE A 87 3.16 -2.36 4.52
N THR A 88 2.53 -1.25 4.93
CA THR A 88 2.70 0.08 4.32
C THR A 88 4.17 0.48 4.29
N ALA A 89 4.88 0.38 5.42
CA ALA A 89 6.30 0.75 5.51
C ALA A 89 7.20 -0.16 4.67
N THR A 90 6.88 -1.46 4.58
CA THR A 90 7.58 -2.40 3.71
C THR A 90 7.42 -2.00 2.25
N LEU A 91 6.22 -1.65 1.78
CA LEU A 91 6.00 -1.25 0.37
C LEU A 91 6.58 0.13 0.03
N MET A 92 6.48 1.11 0.92
CA MET A 92 7.18 2.40 0.74
C MET A 92 8.70 2.16 0.58
N SER A 93 9.25 1.28 1.41
CA SER A 93 10.68 0.92 1.35
C SER A 93 11.02 0.16 0.07
N TRP A 94 10.20 -0.81 -0.35
CA TRP A 94 10.41 -1.57 -1.58
C TRP A 94 10.43 -0.64 -2.79
N GLY A 95 9.48 0.30 -2.88
CA GLY A 95 9.48 1.31 -3.94
C GLY A 95 10.77 2.12 -4.01
N LEU A 96 11.28 2.59 -2.86
CA LEU A 96 12.56 3.31 -2.79
C LEU A 96 13.78 2.43 -3.12
N ILE A 97 13.73 1.13 -2.83
CA ILE A 97 14.83 0.19 -3.09
C ILE A 97 14.94 -0.10 -4.59
N ASP A 98 13.82 -0.38 -5.26
CA ASP A 98 13.85 -0.76 -6.67
C ASP A 98 13.81 0.43 -7.62
N PHE A 99 13.16 1.53 -7.24
CA PHE A 99 12.95 2.71 -8.09
C PHE A 99 13.58 3.98 -7.52
N GLY A 100 14.48 3.88 -6.54
CA GLY A 100 15.04 5.03 -5.82
C GLY A 100 15.81 6.06 -6.66
N ARG A 101 16.15 5.76 -7.91
CA ARG A 101 16.69 6.74 -8.88
C ARG A 101 15.57 7.55 -9.54
N SER A 102 14.41 6.94 -9.74
CA SER A 102 13.24 7.53 -10.40
C SER A 102 12.45 8.50 -9.52
N PHE A 103 12.69 8.51 -8.20
CA PHE A 103 12.03 9.46 -7.28
C PHE A 103 12.46 10.92 -7.49
N GLY A 104 13.57 11.17 -8.18
CA GLY A 104 14.09 12.52 -8.45
C GLY A 104 14.12 13.40 -7.18
N PRO A 105 13.53 14.61 -7.21
CA PRO A 105 13.55 15.54 -6.06
C PRO A 105 12.73 15.06 -4.86
N HIS A 106 11.80 14.11 -5.04
CA HIS A 106 10.91 13.63 -3.98
C HIS A 106 11.52 12.50 -3.12
N LYS A 107 12.75 12.07 -3.43
CA LYS A 107 13.41 10.95 -2.74
C LYS A 107 13.55 11.17 -1.24
N GLU A 108 13.92 12.37 -0.81
CA GLU A 108 14.08 12.68 0.62
C GLU A 108 12.73 12.77 1.35
N GLU A 109 11.70 13.29 0.67
CA GLU A 109 10.35 13.36 1.21
C GLU A 109 9.77 11.94 1.42
N ALA A 110 9.97 11.07 0.43
CA ALA A 110 9.63 9.65 0.50
C ALA A 110 10.40 8.92 1.62
N ARG A 111 11.69 9.20 1.77
CA ARG A 111 12.51 8.65 2.86
C ARG A 111 12.02 9.12 4.24
N LYS A 112 11.61 10.37 4.39
CA LYS A 112 10.98 10.88 5.63
C LYS A 112 9.67 10.14 5.94
N ALA A 113 8.88 9.78 4.92
CA ALA A 113 7.67 8.98 5.11
C ALA A 113 7.99 7.58 5.66
N VAL A 114 9.03 6.90 5.14
CA VAL A 114 9.51 5.62 5.70
C VAL A 114 10.07 5.79 7.11
N ARG A 115 10.84 6.87 7.37
CA ARG A 115 11.39 7.14 8.70
C ARG A 115 10.30 7.26 9.75
N TRP A 116 9.20 7.95 9.44
CA TRP A 116 8.09 8.15 10.38
C TRP A 116 7.47 6.83 10.89
N ALA A 117 7.28 5.85 10.01
CA ALA A 117 6.79 4.53 10.40
C ALA A 117 7.86 3.74 11.16
N THR A 118 9.10 3.72 10.66
CA THR A 118 10.19 2.95 11.28
C THR A 118 10.59 3.49 12.66
N ASP A 119 10.55 4.80 12.89
CA ASP A 119 10.76 5.40 14.21
C ASP A 119 9.70 4.92 15.21
N TYR A 120 8.44 4.82 14.77
CA TYR A 120 7.37 4.25 15.58
C TYR A 120 7.60 2.76 15.86
N PHE A 121 8.00 1.96 14.87
CA PHE A 121 8.31 0.54 15.09
C PHE A 121 9.49 0.32 16.03
N MET A 122 10.49 1.22 16.02
CA MET A 122 11.59 1.18 16.98
C MET A 122 11.12 1.40 18.42
N LYS A 123 10.05 2.20 18.63
CA LYS A 123 9.38 2.33 19.93
C LYS A 123 8.53 1.10 20.24
N ALA A 124 7.69 0.68 19.30
CA ALA A 124 6.75 -0.44 19.43
C ALA A 124 7.43 -1.80 19.66
N THR A 125 8.72 -1.91 19.37
CA THR A 125 9.52 -3.14 19.57
C THR A 125 10.65 -2.93 20.58
N ALA A 126 10.64 -1.83 21.36
CA ALA A 126 11.73 -1.46 22.25
C ALA A 126 11.94 -2.46 23.40
N LYS A 127 10.86 -3.09 23.85
CA LYS A 127 10.90 -4.12 24.89
C LYS A 127 11.21 -5.49 24.27
N PRO A 128 12.24 -6.21 24.75
CA PRO A 128 12.58 -7.54 24.22
C PRO A 128 11.40 -8.51 24.27
N ASN A 129 11.21 -9.29 23.19
CA ASN A 129 10.11 -10.25 23.03
C ASN A 129 8.72 -9.62 23.26
N THR A 130 8.54 -8.35 22.91
CA THR A 130 7.24 -7.69 22.97
C THR A 130 7.11 -6.79 21.75
N VAL A 131 5.99 -6.91 21.04
CA VAL A 131 5.63 -6.02 19.94
C VAL A 131 4.31 -5.35 20.31
N TYR A 132 4.28 -4.03 20.37
CA TYR A 132 3.06 -3.26 20.54
C TYR A 132 2.39 -3.11 19.18
N VAL A 133 1.23 -3.74 19.02
CA VAL A 133 0.60 -3.98 17.71
C VAL A 133 -0.59 -3.06 17.44
N GLN A 134 -1.14 -2.42 18.48
CA GLN A 134 -2.24 -1.47 18.30
C GLN A 134 -2.26 -0.42 19.41
N VAL A 135 -2.58 0.82 19.04
CA VAL A 135 -2.92 1.90 19.98
C VAL A 135 -4.26 2.51 19.56
N GLY A 136 -5.25 2.42 20.45
CA GLY A 136 -6.65 2.76 20.19
C GLY A 136 -7.55 1.55 20.32
N ASP A 137 -8.65 1.70 21.07
CA ASP A 137 -9.77 0.77 21.00
C ASP A 137 -10.58 1.06 19.73
N ALA A 138 -10.55 0.12 18.77
CA ALA A 138 -11.15 0.31 17.45
C ALA A 138 -12.65 0.58 17.53
N PHE A 139 -13.39 -0.17 18.35
CA PHE A 139 -14.84 0.01 18.46
C PHE A 139 -15.20 1.36 19.09
N LYS A 140 -14.46 1.81 20.10
CA LYS A 140 -14.69 3.13 20.70
C LYS A 140 -14.32 4.25 19.73
N ASP A 141 -13.18 4.16 19.06
CA ASP A 141 -12.76 5.12 18.02
C ASP A 141 -13.76 5.21 16.86
N HIS A 142 -14.25 4.06 16.39
CA HIS A 142 -15.21 3.95 15.30
C HIS A 142 -16.63 4.37 15.69
N SER A 143 -16.94 4.35 17.00
CA SER A 143 -18.19 4.93 17.51
C SER A 143 -18.18 6.47 17.53
N CYS A 144 -17.05 7.11 17.24
CA CYS A 144 -16.84 8.55 17.32
C CYS A 144 -16.45 9.15 15.96
N TRP A 145 -16.83 10.40 15.74
CA TRP A 145 -16.37 11.20 14.59
C TRP A 145 -15.76 12.49 15.10
N GLU A 146 -14.47 12.45 15.40
CA GLU A 146 -13.74 13.56 16.03
C GLU A 146 -12.38 13.79 15.38
N ARG A 147 -11.84 14.99 15.55
CA ARG A 147 -10.51 15.33 15.06
C ARG A 147 -9.46 14.52 15.83
N PRO A 148 -8.37 14.07 15.18
CA PRO A 148 -7.26 13.45 15.90
C PRO A 148 -6.75 14.29 17.08
N GLU A 149 -6.80 15.61 16.93
CA GLU A 149 -6.35 16.58 17.94
C GLU A 149 -7.30 16.70 19.16
N ASP A 150 -8.58 16.36 19.01
CA ASP A 150 -9.61 16.49 20.06
C ASP A 150 -9.95 15.16 20.75
N MET A 151 -9.33 14.07 20.29
CA MET A 151 -9.79 12.72 20.62
C MET A 151 -9.79 12.43 22.12
N ASP A 152 -10.90 11.87 22.60
CA ASP A 152 -11.06 11.39 23.98
C ASP A 152 -11.41 9.91 24.09
N THR A 153 -11.43 9.20 22.97
CA THR A 153 -11.63 7.75 22.97
C THR A 153 -10.48 7.04 23.68
N PRO A 154 -10.74 5.88 24.34
CA PRO A 154 -9.69 5.09 24.96
C PRO A 154 -8.58 4.72 23.98
N ARG A 155 -7.36 5.16 24.28
CA ARG A 155 -6.15 4.84 23.50
C ARG A 155 -5.43 3.60 24.05
N THR A 156 -6.20 2.53 24.21
CA THR A 156 -5.74 1.25 24.77
C THR A 156 -4.57 0.69 23.96
N VAL A 157 -3.58 0.14 24.65
CA VAL A 157 -2.37 -0.43 24.05
C VAL A 157 -2.49 -1.94 24.02
N TYR A 158 -2.39 -2.54 22.83
CA TYR A 158 -2.37 -3.99 22.64
C TYR A 158 -0.99 -4.43 22.18
N LYS A 159 -0.59 -5.63 22.60
CA LYS A 159 0.73 -6.18 22.34
C LYS A 159 0.66 -7.69 22.14
N VAL A 160 1.69 -8.23 21.50
CA VAL A 160 2.01 -9.65 21.46
C VAL A 160 3.31 -9.91 22.23
N ASP A 161 3.39 -11.07 22.87
CA ASP A 161 4.52 -11.50 23.70
C ASP A 161 4.59 -13.05 23.74
N PRO A 162 5.54 -13.69 24.45
CA PRO A 162 5.68 -15.15 24.43
C PRO A 162 4.43 -15.92 24.88
N SER A 163 3.56 -15.32 25.69
CA SER A 163 2.32 -15.94 26.16
C SER A 163 1.14 -15.71 25.20
N HIS A 164 1.22 -14.68 24.38
CA HIS A 164 0.22 -14.28 23.39
C HIS A 164 0.94 -13.96 22.08
N PRO A 165 1.37 -14.98 21.32
CA PRO A 165 2.18 -14.79 20.12
C PRO A 165 1.41 -14.05 19.01
N GLY A 166 2.17 -13.50 18.07
CA GLY A 166 1.69 -12.83 16.87
C GLY A 166 2.78 -12.77 15.82
N SER A 167 3.05 -13.91 15.20
CA SER A 167 4.11 -14.12 14.21
C SER A 167 3.89 -13.29 12.97
N ASP A 168 2.66 -13.19 12.50
CA ASP A 168 2.19 -12.34 11.40
C ASP A 168 2.68 -10.88 11.56
N VAL A 169 2.08 -10.14 12.48
CA VAL A 169 2.37 -8.72 12.71
C VAL A 169 3.83 -8.49 13.15
N ALA A 170 4.43 -9.41 13.91
CA ALA A 170 5.82 -9.30 14.29
C ALA A 170 6.77 -9.49 13.10
N ALA A 171 6.51 -10.48 12.24
CA ALA A 171 7.34 -10.74 11.06
C ALA A 171 7.14 -9.65 9.99
N GLU A 172 5.93 -9.13 9.78
CA GLU A 172 5.73 -7.95 8.91
C GLU A 172 6.46 -6.71 9.47
N THR A 173 6.45 -6.51 10.80
CA THR A 173 7.24 -5.44 11.44
C THR A 173 8.74 -5.66 11.21
N ALA A 174 9.23 -6.89 11.28
CA ALA A 174 10.61 -7.22 10.96
C ALA A 174 10.94 -6.97 9.48
N ALA A 175 10.03 -7.29 8.55
CA ALA A 175 10.15 -6.99 7.13
C ALA A 175 10.26 -5.48 6.88
N ALA A 176 9.38 -4.69 7.52
CA ALA A 176 9.38 -3.23 7.42
C ALA A 176 10.70 -2.61 7.90
N LEU A 177 11.21 -3.06 9.05
CA LEU A 177 12.49 -2.61 9.60
C LEU A 177 13.68 -3.06 8.73
N ALA A 178 13.66 -4.29 8.22
CA ALA A 178 14.70 -4.81 7.33
C ALA A 178 14.73 -4.05 6.01
N ALA A 179 13.58 -3.84 5.35
CA ALA A 179 13.48 -3.05 4.13
C ALA A 179 13.89 -1.60 4.37
N GLY A 180 13.44 -0.99 5.48
CA GLY A 180 13.86 0.34 5.91
C GLY A 180 15.37 0.45 6.07
N SER A 181 16.04 -0.55 6.65
CA SER A 181 17.50 -0.55 6.78
C SER A 181 18.22 -0.41 5.43
N ILE A 182 17.67 -1.00 4.36
CA ILE A 182 18.23 -0.87 3.00
C ILE A 182 18.07 0.57 2.50
N VAL A 183 16.91 1.19 2.73
CA VAL A 183 16.62 2.59 2.31
C VAL A 183 17.59 3.58 2.96
N PHE A 184 17.96 3.36 4.22
CA PHE A 184 18.85 4.24 4.98
C PHE A 184 20.33 3.86 4.92
N ARG A 185 20.69 2.76 4.26
CA ARG A 185 22.04 2.19 4.30
C ARG A 185 23.14 3.23 4.03
N ASP A 186 22.95 4.04 2.99
CA ASP A 186 23.93 5.06 2.60
C ASP A 186 23.63 6.43 3.21
N ALA A 187 22.35 6.74 3.44
CA ALA A 187 21.90 8.06 3.88
C ALA A 187 22.01 8.29 5.39
N ASP A 188 21.85 7.23 6.19
CA ASP A 188 22.01 7.23 7.64
C ASP A 188 22.44 5.82 8.09
N PRO A 189 23.74 5.48 7.96
CA PRO A 189 24.25 4.14 8.24
C PRO A 189 24.01 3.69 9.68
N VAL A 190 24.04 4.62 10.64
CA VAL A 190 23.81 4.33 12.07
C VAL A 190 22.35 3.93 12.30
N TYR A 191 21.40 4.70 11.74
CA TYR A 191 19.99 4.34 11.82
C TYR A 191 19.71 3.03 11.07
N SER A 192 20.28 2.85 9.87
CA SER A 192 20.20 1.60 9.10
C SER A 192 20.61 0.38 9.94
N GLN A 193 21.76 0.44 10.62
CA GLN A 193 22.23 -0.67 11.44
C GLN A 193 21.26 -0.96 12.61
N ARG A 194 20.76 0.09 13.29
CA ARG A 194 19.77 -0.06 14.37
C ARG A 194 18.47 -0.71 13.88
N LEU A 195 18.00 -0.34 12.70
CA LEU A 195 16.82 -0.95 12.08
C LEU A 195 17.06 -2.43 11.80
N LEU A 196 18.20 -2.78 11.19
CA LEU A 196 18.53 -4.17 10.87
C LEU A 196 18.67 -5.03 12.12
N ASP A 197 19.35 -4.54 13.16
CA ASP A 197 19.49 -5.26 14.43
C ASP A 197 18.14 -5.50 15.10
N ARG A 198 17.25 -4.48 15.06
CA ARG A 198 15.90 -4.66 15.58
C ARG A 198 15.09 -5.64 14.73
N ALA A 199 15.18 -5.57 13.40
CA ALA A 199 14.48 -6.49 12.50
C ALA A 199 14.84 -7.95 12.80
N MET A 200 16.14 -8.26 12.97
CA MET A 200 16.61 -9.60 13.29
C MET A 200 16.07 -10.09 14.66
N ALA A 201 16.04 -9.20 15.66
CA ALA A 201 15.52 -9.53 16.99
C ALA A 201 13.99 -9.79 16.97
N VAL A 202 13.23 -8.97 16.25
CA VAL A 202 11.77 -9.12 16.12
C VAL A 202 11.41 -10.37 15.32
N PHE A 203 12.13 -10.66 14.24
CA PHE A 203 11.94 -11.91 13.48
C PHE A 203 12.24 -13.14 14.33
N LYS A 204 13.30 -13.12 15.14
CA LYS A 204 13.60 -14.22 16.07
C LYS A 204 12.46 -14.45 17.07
N PHE A 205 11.81 -13.39 17.53
CA PHE A 205 10.62 -13.50 18.37
C PHE A 205 9.46 -14.15 17.59
N ALA A 206 9.16 -13.64 16.39
CA ALA A 206 8.08 -14.12 15.54
C ALA A 206 8.21 -15.61 15.19
N ASP A 207 9.41 -16.07 14.84
CA ASP A 207 9.68 -17.46 14.47
C ASP A 207 9.70 -18.41 15.68
N ARG A 208 10.16 -17.93 16.85
CA ARG A 208 10.27 -18.74 18.07
C ARG A 208 8.92 -18.96 18.75
N TYR A 209 8.06 -17.95 18.77
CA TYR A 209 6.75 -17.99 19.41
C TYR A 209 5.67 -17.89 18.34
N ARG A 210 5.30 -19.04 17.78
CA ARG A 210 4.42 -19.11 16.61
C ARG A 210 2.94 -19.00 16.96
N GLY A 211 2.23 -18.13 16.25
CA GLY A 211 0.77 -18.00 16.34
C GLY A 211 0.28 -16.71 15.70
N ALA A 212 -0.93 -16.71 15.19
CA ALA A 212 -1.57 -15.51 14.64
C ALA A 212 -1.91 -14.51 15.74
N TYR A 213 -1.66 -13.21 15.55
CA TYR A 213 -1.90 -12.21 16.60
C TYR A 213 -3.40 -12.10 16.93
N SER A 214 -4.25 -12.30 15.92
CA SER A 214 -5.71 -12.28 16.04
C SER A 214 -6.23 -13.43 16.91
N SER A 215 -5.46 -14.51 17.11
CA SER A 215 -5.87 -15.62 17.99
C SER A 215 -6.02 -15.18 19.44
N SER A 216 -5.12 -14.29 19.92
CA SER A 216 -5.15 -13.77 21.29
C SER A 216 -5.85 -12.41 21.39
N LEU A 217 -5.83 -11.63 20.30
CA LEU A 217 -6.34 -10.26 20.26
C LEU A 217 -7.63 -10.10 19.45
N HIS A 218 -8.34 -11.19 19.14
CA HIS A 218 -9.54 -11.19 18.29
C HIS A 218 -10.51 -10.05 18.61
N ALA A 219 -10.88 -9.89 19.89
CA ALA A 219 -11.84 -8.88 20.33
C ALA A 219 -11.35 -7.42 20.17
N ALA A 220 -10.07 -7.20 19.92
CA ALA A 220 -9.47 -5.87 19.75
C ALA A 220 -9.14 -5.52 18.29
N VAL A 221 -8.81 -6.54 17.48
CA VAL A 221 -8.29 -6.36 16.11
C VAL A 221 -9.29 -6.76 15.04
N CYS A 222 -10.24 -7.66 15.36
CA CYS A 222 -11.31 -8.07 14.45
C CYS A 222 -12.57 -7.24 14.68
N PRO A 223 -13.35 -6.95 13.62
CA PRO A 223 -13.19 -7.40 12.23
C PRO A 223 -12.26 -6.50 11.38
N CYS A 224 -11.53 -5.55 11.97
CA CYS A 224 -10.73 -4.58 11.22
C CYS A 224 -9.58 -5.25 10.45
N TYR A 225 -8.67 -5.92 11.16
CA TYR A 225 -7.49 -6.56 10.59
C TYR A 225 -7.30 -7.95 11.21
N CYS A 226 -8.22 -8.88 10.96
CA CYS A 226 -7.98 -10.27 11.35
C CYS A 226 -6.89 -10.88 10.49
N ASP A 227 -6.12 -11.80 11.06
CA ASP A 227 -5.35 -12.77 10.28
C ASP A 227 -6.31 -13.77 9.64
N PHE A 228 -6.38 -13.81 8.31
CA PHE A 228 -7.20 -14.77 7.56
C PHE A 228 -6.36 -15.81 6.82
N ASP A 229 -5.17 -15.44 6.35
CA ASP A 229 -4.27 -16.31 5.59
C ASP A 229 -3.25 -17.08 6.45
N GLY A 230 -3.07 -16.68 7.71
CA GLY A 230 -2.07 -17.26 8.62
C GLY A 230 -0.81 -16.41 8.70
N TYR A 231 0.15 -16.86 9.50
CA TYR A 231 1.42 -16.14 9.73
C TYR A 231 2.60 -16.70 8.91
N GLN A 232 2.35 -17.75 8.12
CA GLN A 232 3.38 -18.55 7.47
C GLN A 232 4.08 -17.76 6.38
N ASP A 233 3.33 -16.99 5.60
CA ASP A 233 3.83 -16.10 4.57
C ASP A 233 4.57 -14.91 5.18
N GLU A 234 4.13 -14.29 6.29
CA GLU A 234 4.93 -13.23 6.92
C GLU A 234 6.30 -13.75 7.39
N LEU A 235 6.40 -14.98 7.88
CA LEU A 235 7.70 -15.57 8.25
C LEU A 235 8.62 -15.71 7.02
N LEU A 236 8.10 -16.18 5.89
CA LEU A 236 8.87 -16.25 4.64
C LEU A 236 9.21 -14.85 4.09
N TRP A 237 8.28 -13.92 4.17
CA TRP A 237 8.42 -12.53 3.73
C TRP A 237 9.50 -11.79 4.52
N ALA A 238 9.46 -11.86 5.85
CA ALA A 238 10.47 -11.29 6.73
C ALA A 238 11.85 -11.93 6.49
N ALA A 239 11.91 -13.24 6.30
CA ALA A 239 13.16 -13.92 5.98
C ALA A 239 13.73 -13.45 4.63
N ALA A 240 12.89 -13.22 3.61
CA ALA A 240 13.29 -12.68 2.31
C ALA A 240 13.89 -11.27 2.44
N TRP A 241 13.24 -10.38 3.18
CA TRP A 241 13.76 -9.04 3.44
C TRP A 241 15.03 -9.04 4.27
N LEU A 242 15.11 -9.87 5.31
CA LEU A 242 16.31 -10.02 6.13
C LEU A 242 17.48 -10.60 5.35
N HIS A 243 17.22 -11.56 4.45
CA HIS A 243 18.24 -12.06 3.53
C HIS A 243 18.78 -10.93 2.65
N LYS A 244 17.89 -10.15 2.04
CA LYS A 244 18.25 -9.00 1.19
C LYS A 244 19.00 -7.90 1.95
N ALA A 245 18.59 -7.62 3.19
CA ALA A 245 19.14 -6.53 4.00
C ALA A 245 20.51 -6.88 4.61
N SER A 246 20.63 -8.09 5.18
CA SER A 246 21.81 -8.53 5.95
C SER A 246 22.85 -9.30 5.14
N ARG A 247 22.44 -9.89 4.00
CA ARG A 247 23.21 -10.87 3.22
C ARG A 247 23.66 -12.10 4.02
N ARG A 248 23.07 -12.36 5.19
CA ARG A 248 23.42 -13.53 6.01
C ARG A 248 22.85 -14.81 5.40
N ARG A 249 23.67 -15.87 5.42
CA ARG A 249 23.33 -17.19 4.89
C ARG A 249 22.18 -17.86 5.66
N GLU A 250 22.02 -17.55 6.93
CA GLU A 250 20.98 -18.13 7.80
C GLU A 250 19.56 -17.88 7.26
N TYR A 251 19.27 -16.67 6.77
CA TYR A 251 17.95 -16.33 6.21
C TYR A 251 17.70 -17.02 4.87
N ARG A 252 18.74 -17.12 4.03
CA ARG A 252 18.67 -17.92 2.80
C ARG A 252 18.33 -19.39 3.11
N GLN A 253 19.00 -19.96 4.11
CA GLN A 253 18.75 -21.33 4.56
C GLN A 253 17.37 -21.48 5.18
N TYR A 254 16.89 -20.47 5.90
CA TYR A 254 15.53 -20.45 6.45
C TYR A 254 14.49 -20.52 5.35
N ILE A 255 14.57 -19.66 4.33
CA ILE A 255 13.66 -19.68 3.17
C ILE A 255 13.68 -21.07 2.53
N LYS A 256 14.88 -21.58 2.22
CA LYS A 256 15.07 -22.91 1.63
C LYS A 256 14.41 -24.02 2.44
N LYS A 257 14.65 -24.05 3.76
CA LYS A 257 14.15 -25.11 4.63
C LYS A 257 12.62 -25.04 4.79
N ASN A 258 12.07 -23.84 4.78
CA ASN A 258 10.67 -23.60 5.15
C ASN A 258 9.75 -23.33 3.96
N GLU A 259 10.26 -23.23 2.73
CA GLU A 259 9.49 -22.95 1.52
C GLU A 259 8.21 -23.79 1.40
N VAL A 260 8.31 -25.12 1.50
CA VAL A 260 7.15 -26.02 1.39
C VAL A 260 6.29 -26.00 2.65
N VAL A 261 6.93 -25.97 3.82
CA VAL A 261 6.23 -26.10 5.12
C VAL A 261 5.44 -24.85 5.47
N LEU A 262 5.91 -23.67 5.03
CA LEU A 262 5.23 -22.39 5.18
C LEU A 262 4.43 -22.00 3.92
N GLY A 263 4.18 -22.95 3.00
CA GLY A 263 3.23 -22.76 1.93
C GLY A 263 3.63 -21.72 0.88
N ALA A 264 4.90 -21.58 0.50
CA ALA A 264 5.33 -20.54 -0.47
C ALA A 264 4.58 -20.55 -1.82
N SER A 265 3.95 -21.68 -2.17
CA SER A 265 3.13 -21.88 -3.37
C SER A 265 1.63 -21.83 -3.12
N ASP A 266 1.20 -21.54 -1.89
CA ASP A 266 -0.20 -21.38 -1.50
C ASP A 266 -0.66 -19.95 -1.82
N SER A 267 -1.96 -19.78 -2.10
CA SER A 267 -2.62 -18.47 -2.33
C SER A 267 -1.85 -17.46 -3.19
N ILE A 268 -1.07 -17.91 -4.18
CA ILE A 268 -0.12 -17.08 -4.95
C ILE A 268 -0.78 -15.98 -5.80
N ASN A 269 -2.11 -15.93 -5.86
CA ASN A 269 -2.89 -14.93 -6.60
C ASN A 269 -3.35 -13.75 -5.73
N GLU A 270 -2.81 -13.61 -4.52
CA GLU A 270 -3.16 -12.54 -3.57
C GLU A 270 -1.92 -11.77 -3.11
N PHE A 271 -2.10 -10.46 -2.90
CA PHE A 271 -1.10 -9.59 -2.28
C PHE A 271 -1.72 -8.39 -1.58
N GLY A 272 -1.56 -8.32 -0.27
CA GLY A 272 -2.10 -7.25 0.55
C GLY A 272 -1.50 -7.23 1.95
N TRP A 273 -2.13 -6.47 2.84
CA TRP A 273 -1.67 -6.39 4.23
C TRP A 273 -1.79 -7.72 4.98
N ASP A 274 -2.65 -8.64 4.53
CA ASP A 274 -2.83 -9.98 5.11
C ASP A 274 -2.01 -11.05 4.36
N ASN A 275 -2.04 -11.07 3.03
CA ASN A 275 -1.32 -12.08 2.24
C ASN A 275 -0.05 -11.55 1.55
N LYS A 276 1.09 -12.25 1.70
CA LYS A 276 2.39 -11.90 1.10
C LYS A 276 2.87 -12.86 0.02
N HIS A 277 2.18 -13.97 -0.28
CA HIS A 277 2.69 -15.04 -1.15
C HIS A 277 3.15 -14.56 -2.53
N ALA A 278 2.33 -13.76 -3.22
CA ALA A 278 2.73 -13.22 -4.53
C ALA A 278 3.96 -12.29 -4.41
N GLY A 279 4.02 -11.47 -3.36
CA GLY A 279 5.14 -10.57 -3.09
C GLY A 279 6.44 -11.31 -2.78
N ILE A 280 6.39 -12.40 -2.01
CA ILE A 280 7.54 -13.28 -1.71
C ILE A 280 8.11 -13.87 -3.00
N ASN A 281 7.25 -14.43 -3.84
CA ASN A 281 7.64 -15.05 -5.11
C ASN A 281 8.29 -14.02 -6.05
N VAL A 282 7.69 -12.84 -6.20
CA VAL A 282 8.28 -11.74 -6.99
C VAL A 282 9.62 -11.30 -6.38
N LEU A 283 9.70 -11.03 -5.08
CA LEU A 283 10.91 -10.52 -4.43
C LEU A 283 12.10 -11.48 -4.56
N ILE A 284 11.88 -12.77 -4.30
CA ILE A 284 12.93 -13.80 -4.32
C ILE A 284 13.33 -14.15 -5.77
N SER A 285 12.38 -14.13 -6.72
CA SER A 285 12.68 -14.41 -8.13
C SER A 285 13.80 -13.53 -8.71
N LYS A 286 14.01 -12.33 -8.16
CA LYS A 286 15.11 -11.44 -8.54
C LYS A 286 16.48 -12.11 -8.43
N GLU A 287 16.72 -12.90 -7.39
CA GLU A 287 18.01 -13.59 -7.19
C GLU A 287 18.22 -14.67 -8.25
N VAL A 288 17.15 -15.36 -8.67
CA VAL A 288 17.18 -16.34 -9.76
C VAL A 288 17.46 -15.66 -11.10
N LEU A 289 16.72 -14.59 -11.40
CA LEU A 289 16.83 -13.84 -12.65
C LEU A 289 18.21 -13.19 -12.82
N MET A 290 18.84 -12.79 -11.72
CA MET A 290 20.21 -12.27 -11.71
C MET A 290 21.29 -13.36 -11.77
N GLY A 291 20.92 -14.64 -11.95
CA GLY A 291 21.85 -15.77 -12.03
C GLY A 291 22.57 -16.08 -10.72
N LYS A 292 22.07 -15.59 -9.58
CA LYS A 292 22.73 -15.73 -8.28
C LYS A 292 22.30 -16.99 -7.54
N ASP A 293 21.15 -17.56 -7.88
CA ASP A 293 20.62 -18.71 -7.14
C ASP A 293 19.66 -19.58 -7.97
N GLU A 294 20.12 -20.77 -8.38
CA GLU A 294 19.27 -21.77 -9.02
C GLU A 294 18.35 -22.51 -8.04
N TYR A 295 18.58 -22.39 -6.72
CA TYR A 295 17.72 -23.07 -5.75
C TYR A 295 16.32 -22.44 -5.70
N PHE A 296 16.21 -21.14 -5.93
CA PHE A 296 14.94 -20.41 -5.82
C PHE A 296 14.08 -20.45 -7.10
N GLN A 297 14.33 -21.37 -8.03
CA GLN A 297 13.63 -21.44 -9.31
C GLN A 297 12.11 -21.59 -9.18
N SER A 298 11.63 -22.30 -8.15
CA SER A 298 10.21 -22.41 -7.80
C SER A 298 9.55 -21.03 -7.60
N PHE A 299 10.22 -20.11 -6.90
CA PHE A 299 9.71 -18.75 -6.69
C PHE A 299 9.56 -17.98 -8.00
N ARG A 300 10.49 -18.16 -8.95
CA ARG A 300 10.37 -17.59 -10.31
C ARG A 300 9.22 -18.22 -11.09
N VAL A 301 9.03 -19.55 -10.99
CA VAL A 301 7.91 -20.24 -11.64
C VAL A 301 6.58 -19.73 -11.08
N ASN A 302 6.46 -19.61 -9.76
CA ASN A 302 5.28 -19.06 -9.10
C ASN A 302 5.03 -17.61 -9.50
N ALA A 303 6.07 -16.76 -9.54
CA ALA A 303 5.96 -15.38 -10.00
C ALA A 303 5.48 -15.31 -11.46
N ASN A 304 6.00 -16.16 -12.36
CA ASN A 304 5.52 -16.25 -13.74
C ASN A 304 4.04 -16.64 -13.80
N ASN A 305 3.64 -17.71 -13.10
CA ASN A 305 2.27 -18.18 -13.08
C ASN A 305 1.30 -17.09 -12.60
N PHE A 306 1.67 -16.41 -11.51
CA PHE A 306 0.91 -15.28 -10.99
C PHE A 306 0.81 -14.12 -11.99
N MET A 307 1.91 -13.74 -12.65
CA MET A 307 1.85 -12.67 -13.65
C MET A 307 0.93 -13.04 -14.80
N CYS A 308 0.90 -14.30 -15.22
CA CYS A 308 -0.02 -14.77 -16.24
C CYS A 308 -1.48 -14.57 -15.86
N THR A 309 -1.85 -14.71 -14.57
CA THR A 309 -3.23 -14.49 -14.11
C THR A 309 -3.64 -13.02 -14.13
N LEU A 310 -2.68 -12.09 -14.09
CA LEU A 310 -2.92 -10.64 -14.07
C LEU A 310 -3.01 -10.00 -15.45
N LEU A 311 -2.50 -10.65 -16.50
CA LEU A 311 -2.33 -10.04 -17.82
C LEU A 311 -3.59 -10.19 -18.69
N PRO A 312 -4.25 -9.07 -19.08
CA PRO A 312 -5.43 -9.11 -19.94
C PRO A 312 -5.14 -9.81 -21.27
N GLY A 313 -6.03 -10.72 -21.67
CA GLY A 313 -5.93 -11.50 -22.91
C GLY A 313 -4.99 -12.71 -22.83
N ILE A 314 -4.36 -12.97 -21.67
CA ILE A 314 -3.54 -14.16 -21.43
C ILE A 314 -4.28 -15.19 -20.59
N SER A 315 -4.89 -14.77 -19.48
CA SER A 315 -5.63 -15.64 -18.57
C SER A 315 -6.98 -15.03 -18.24
N ASP A 316 -8.00 -15.89 -18.11
CA ASP A 316 -9.34 -15.55 -17.63
C ASP A 316 -9.53 -16.06 -16.19
N HIS A 317 -8.50 -15.89 -15.34
CA HIS A 317 -8.51 -16.44 -13.99
C HIS A 317 -9.71 -15.90 -13.19
N PRO A 318 -10.58 -16.74 -12.62
CA PRO A 318 -11.89 -16.32 -12.10
C PRO A 318 -11.81 -15.30 -10.95
N GLN A 319 -10.69 -15.30 -10.23
CA GLN A 319 -10.43 -14.37 -9.13
C GLN A 319 -9.88 -13.02 -9.56
N ILE A 320 -9.47 -12.83 -10.83
CA ILE A 320 -8.91 -11.57 -11.33
C ILE A 320 -9.75 -11.13 -12.52
N GLN A 321 -10.46 -10.03 -12.33
CA GLN A 321 -11.36 -9.48 -13.34
C GLN A 321 -10.90 -8.08 -13.74
N TYR A 322 -11.48 -7.57 -14.82
CA TYR A 322 -11.32 -6.19 -15.23
C TYR A 322 -12.69 -5.58 -15.48
N SER A 323 -12.90 -4.36 -14.99
CA SER A 323 -14.09 -3.58 -15.32
C SER A 323 -14.12 -3.21 -16.81
N PRO A 324 -15.27 -2.79 -17.37
CA PRO A 324 -15.34 -2.23 -18.72
C PRO A 324 -14.36 -1.09 -18.98
N GLY A 325 -14.09 -0.24 -17.98
CA GLY A 325 -13.08 0.82 -18.04
C GLY A 325 -11.62 0.34 -17.97
N GLY A 326 -11.40 -0.95 -17.68
CA GLY A 326 -10.09 -1.57 -17.58
C GLY A 326 -9.42 -1.47 -16.20
N LEU A 327 -10.19 -1.26 -15.12
CA LEU A 327 -9.71 -1.34 -13.75
C LEU A 327 -9.60 -2.81 -13.33
N LEU A 328 -8.46 -3.19 -12.78
CA LEU A 328 -8.27 -4.49 -12.14
C LEU A 328 -9.26 -4.62 -10.97
N PHE A 329 -9.97 -5.74 -10.92
CA PHE A 329 -10.97 -6.01 -9.90
C PHE A 329 -10.72 -7.36 -9.22
N LYS A 330 -10.68 -7.31 -7.89
CA LYS A 330 -10.73 -8.47 -7.00
C LYS A 330 -11.78 -8.22 -5.93
N VAL A 331 -12.50 -9.28 -5.56
CA VAL A 331 -13.50 -9.22 -4.49
C VAL A 331 -12.80 -8.95 -3.15
N GLY A 332 -13.27 -7.96 -2.41
CA GLY A 332 -12.70 -7.57 -1.12
C GLY A 332 -13.36 -6.33 -0.54
N GLY A 333 -12.87 -5.87 0.62
CA GLY A 333 -13.41 -4.69 1.31
C GLY A 333 -13.09 -3.35 0.64
N SER A 334 -11.96 -3.26 -0.06
CA SER A 334 -11.53 -2.07 -0.81
C SER A 334 -10.70 -2.49 -2.02
N ASN A 335 -11.25 -2.35 -3.23
CA ASN A 335 -10.60 -2.87 -4.44
C ASN A 335 -9.27 -2.16 -4.73
N MET A 336 -9.14 -0.88 -4.40
CA MET A 336 -7.91 -0.11 -4.71
C MET A 336 -6.67 -0.63 -3.99
N GLN A 337 -6.80 -1.40 -2.91
CA GLN A 337 -5.70 -2.14 -2.32
C GLN A 337 -5.07 -3.08 -3.35
N HIS A 338 -5.90 -3.90 -3.99
CA HIS A 338 -5.45 -4.86 -4.99
C HIS A 338 -4.92 -4.14 -6.23
N VAL A 339 -5.60 -3.11 -6.71
CA VAL A 339 -5.16 -2.35 -7.89
C VAL A 339 -3.74 -1.83 -7.69
N THR A 340 -3.48 -1.17 -6.56
CA THR A 340 -2.17 -0.53 -6.30
C THR A 340 -1.09 -1.56 -5.97
N SER A 341 -1.36 -2.55 -5.10
CA SER A 341 -0.39 -3.56 -4.70
C SER A 341 0.02 -4.49 -5.85
N LEU A 342 -0.95 -4.94 -6.65
CA LEU A 342 -0.70 -5.84 -7.78
C LEU A 342 -0.02 -5.10 -8.93
N SER A 343 -0.41 -3.86 -9.22
CA SER A 343 0.29 -3.03 -10.21
C SER A 343 1.75 -2.82 -9.83
N PHE A 344 2.02 -2.60 -8.54
CA PHE A 344 3.39 -2.49 -8.04
C PHE A 344 4.19 -3.78 -8.26
N LEU A 345 3.61 -4.96 -7.96
CA LEU A 345 4.28 -6.25 -8.24
C LEU A 345 4.53 -6.46 -9.73
N ILE A 346 3.55 -6.14 -10.59
CA ILE A 346 3.70 -6.22 -12.06
C ILE A 346 4.89 -5.37 -12.52
N LEU A 347 4.99 -4.14 -12.03
CA LEU A 347 6.09 -3.24 -12.38
C LEU A 347 7.43 -3.74 -11.83
N ALA A 348 7.49 -4.17 -10.57
CA ALA A 348 8.71 -4.69 -9.95
C ALA A 348 9.23 -5.92 -10.70
N TYR A 349 8.35 -6.85 -11.05
CA TYR A 349 8.74 -8.04 -11.80
C TYR A 349 9.14 -7.73 -13.24
N SER A 350 8.44 -6.80 -13.90
CA SER A 350 8.85 -6.27 -15.20
C SER A 350 10.28 -5.74 -15.17
N ASN A 351 10.60 -4.93 -14.16
CA ASN A 351 11.93 -4.38 -13.97
C ASN A 351 12.99 -5.50 -13.80
N TYR A 352 12.68 -6.56 -13.04
CA TYR A 352 13.59 -7.69 -12.86
C TYR A 352 13.81 -8.48 -14.16
N LEU A 353 12.76 -8.68 -14.94
CA LEU A 353 12.82 -9.36 -16.24
C LEU A 353 13.62 -8.56 -17.26
N SER A 354 13.41 -7.24 -17.37
CA SER A 354 14.20 -6.36 -18.24
C SER A 354 15.69 -6.47 -17.94
N HIS A 355 16.08 -6.34 -16.67
CA HIS A 355 17.49 -6.45 -16.26
C HIS A 355 18.11 -7.82 -16.58
N ALA A 356 17.30 -8.87 -16.65
CA ALA A 356 17.75 -10.23 -16.94
C ALA A 356 17.61 -10.62 -18.43
N GLY A 357 17.08 -9.74 -19.29
CA GLY A 357 16.75 -10.08 -20.68
C GLY A 357 15.74 -11.24 -20.78
N ALA A 358 14.79 -11.32 -19.83
CA ALA A 358 13.87 -12.44 -19.68
C ALA A 358 12.40 -12.04 -19.99
N HIS A 359 11.55 -13.06 -20.14
CA HIS A 359 10.12 -12.90 -20.42
C HIS A 359 9.28 -13.77 -19.46
N VAL A 360 8.02 -13.38 -19.26
CA VAL A 360 7.02 -14.27 -18.63
C VAL A 360 6.62 -15.33 -19.63
N SER A 361 6.58 -16.59 -19.21
CA SER A 361 6.06 -17.70 -20.01
C SER A 361 4.76 -18.21 -19.37
N CYS A 362 3.67 -18.20 -20.12
CA CYS A 362 2.35 -18.60 -19.65
C CYS A 362 1.97 -19.96 -20.27
N GLY A 363 1.89 -20.97 -19.41
CA GLY A 363 1.64 -22.37 -19.77
C GLY A 363 0.22 -22.60 -20.28
N GLY A 364 0.00 -22.38 -21.59
CA GLY A 364 -1.30 -22.59 -22.23
C GLY A 364 -1.29 -22.36 -23.75
N GLY A 365 -0.14 -22.55 -24.42
CA GLY A 365 0.02 -22.33 -25.86
C GLY A 365 1.28 -21.55 -26.27
N GLY A 366 2.32 -21.52 -25.44
CA GLY A 366 3.58 -20.82 -25.74
C GLY A 366 3.48 -19.29 -25.69
N ARG A 367 2.40 -18.73 -25.12
CA ARG A 367 2.23 -17.28 -24.98
C ARG A 367 3.28 -16.74 -24.02
N THR A 368 4.03 -15.75 -24.48
CA THR A 368 5.01 -15.03 -23.67
C THR A 368 4.57 -13.58 -23.51
N ALA A 369 4.92 -12.97 -22.38
CA ALA A 369 4.72 -11.54 -22.15
C ALA A 369 6.07 -10.86 -21.91
N PRO A 370 6.46 -9.88 -22.74
CA PRO A 370 7.67 -9.11 -22.52
C PRO A 370 7.51 -8.13 -21.35
N PRO A 371 8.62 -7.65 -20.75
CA PRO A 371 8.60 -6.64 -19.70
C PRO A 371 7.75 -5.41 -20.06
N THR A 372 7.81 -4.96 -21.32
CA THR A 372 7.01 -3.84 -21.85
C THR A 372 5.50 -4.05 -21.68
N LYS A 373 4.99 -5.27 -21.89
CA LYS A 373 3.57 -5.58 -21.69
C LYS A 373 3.17 -5.45 -20.22
N LEU A 374 4.02 -5.90 -19.30
CA LEU A 374 3.78 -5.73 -17.85
C LEU A 374 3.79 -4.24 -17.47
N ARG A 375 4.75 -3.44 -17.98
CA ARG A 375 4.79 -1.98 -17.77
C ARG A 375 3.51 -1.31 -18.26
N GLN A 376 2.99 -1.69 -19.41
CA GLN A 376 1.74 -1.17 -19.97
C GLN A 376 0.54 -1.46 -19.07
N VAL A 377 0.44 -2.68 -18.52
CA VAL A 377 -0.66 -3.05 -17.62
C VAL A 377 -0.59 -2.26 -16.32
N ALA A 378 0.59 -2.18 -15.68
CA ALA A 378 0.77 -1.37 -14.48
C ALA A 378 0.47 0.11 -14.73
N LYS A 379 0.95 0.68 -15.85
CA LYS A 379 0.68 2.07 -16.22
C LYS A 379 -0.81 2.31 -16.42
N ARG A 380 -1.52 1.40 -17.08
CA ARG A 380 -2.97 1.53 -17.31
C ARG A 380 -3.75 1.65 -16.00
N GLN A 381 -3.33 0.93 -14.95
CA GLN A 381 -3.96 1.03 -13.63
C GLN A 381 -3.66 2.37 -12.95
N VAL A 382 -2.43 2.87 -13.05
CA VAL A 382 -2.06 4.21 -12.55
C VAL A 382 -2.85 5.29 -13.29
N ASP A 383 -2.91 5.23 -14.62
CA ASP A 383 -3.68 6.17 -15.44
C ASP A 383 -5.16 6.15 -15.07
N TYR A 384 -5.73 4.96 -14.84
CA TYR A 384 -7.11 4.81 -14.37
C TYR A 384 -7.32 5.57 -13.05
N ILE A 385 -6.43 5.38 -12.07
CA ILE A 385 -6.47 6.09 -10.77
C ILE A 385 -6.40 7.61 -10.97
N LEU A 386 -5.61 8.08 -11.94
CA LEU A 386 -5.39 9.51 -12.19
C LEU A 386 -6.45 10.15 -13.10
N GLY A 387 -7.35 9.37 -13.69
CA GLY A 387 -8.55 9.88 -14.36
C GLY A 387 -8.89 9.26 -15.71
N ASP A 388 -8.09 8.32 -16.23
CA ASP A 388 -8.34 7.62 -17.51
C ASP A 388 -9.35 6.48 -17.35
N ASN A 389 -10.49 6.83 -16.76
CA ASN A 389 -11.60 5.95 -16.46
C ASN A 389 -12.92 6.50 -17.03
N PRO A 390 -13.99 5.70 -17.09
CA PRO A 390 -15.27 6.12 -17.64
C PRO A 390 -15.87 7.39 -17.00
N LEU A 391 -15.54 7.66 -15.73
CA LEU A 391 -16.00 8.86 -15.02
C LEU A 391 -15.15 10.11 -15.32
N ARG A 392 -14.01 9.98 -16.02
CA ARG A 392 -13.03 11.06 -16.23
C ARG A 392 -12.71 11.79 -14.92
N MET A 393 -12.50 11.01 -13.88
CA MET A 393 -12.36 11.48 -12.50
C MET A 393 -11.15 10.81 -11.88
N SER A 394 -10.20 11.60 -11.41
CA SER A 394 -9.13 11.08 -10.55
C SER A 394 -9.75 10.48 -9.29
N TYR A 395 -9.19 9.38 -8.80
CA TYR A 395 -9.46 8.83 -7.48
C TYR A 395 -8.42 9.27 -6.45
N MET A 396 -7.42 10.06 -6.85
CA MET A 396 -6.50 10.76 -5.97
C MET A 396 -7.03 12.18 -5.65
N VAL A 397 -7.27 12.45 -4.37
CA VAL A 397 -7.73 13.75 -3.88
C VAL A 397 -6.72 14.86 -4.24
N GLY A 398 -7.20 15.91 -4.89
CA GLY A 398 -6.39 17.06 -5.29
C GLY A 398 -5.57 16.86 -6.58
N TYR A 399 -5.75 15.76 -7.30
CA TYR A 399 -5.14 15.55 -8.62
C TYR A 399 -6.17 15.71 -9.74
N GLY A 400 -5.80 16.41 -10.81
CA GLY A 400 -6.68 16.70 -11.94
C GLY A 400 -7.85 17.65 -11.62
N PRO A 401 -8.70 17.95 -12.62
CA PRO A 401 -9.81 18.89 -12.46
C PRO A 401 -11.02 18.29 -11.70
N ARG A 402 -11.12 16.96 -11.63
CA ARG A 402 -12.21 16.23 -10.97
C ARG A 402 -11.65 15.10 -10.12
N PHE A 403 -11.91 15.15 -8.81
CA PHE A 403 -11.43 14.21 -7.80
C PHE A 403 -12.42 14.09 -6.63
N PRO A 404 -12.32 13.08 -5.74
CA PRO A 404 -13.28 12.88 -4.66
C PRO A 404 -13.23 14.02 -3.66
N ARG A 405 -14.39 14.55 -3.27
CA ARG A 405 -14.50 15.66 -2.32
C ARG A 405 -15.07 15.24 -0.98
N ARG A 406 -15.60 14.03 -0.86
CA ARG A 406 -16.33 13.56 0.33
C ARG A 406 -15.78 12.21 0.80
N ILE A 407 -14.47 12.15 1.02
CA ILE A 407 -13.80 10.92 1.49
C ILE A 407 -14.17 10.59 2.94
N HIS A 408 -14.23 9.29 3.27
CA HIS A 408 -14.44 8.78 4.63
C HIS A 408 -13.18 9.00 5.47
N HIS A 409 -13.00 10.21 5.99
CA HIS A 409 -11.82 10.56 6.79
C HIS A 409 -12.13 11.66 7.80
N ARG A 410 -11.95 11.38 9.10
CA ARG A 410 -12.28 12.30 10.21
C ARG A 410 -11.54 13.64 10.12
N GLY A 411 -10.20 13.61 10.07
CA GLY A 411 -9.39 14.83 9.99
C GLY A 411 -9.66 15.69 8.74
N SER A 412 -10.11 15.09 7.64
CA SER A 412 -10.44 15.78 6.39
C SER A 412 -11.84 16.41 6.45
N SER A 413 -12.80 15.68 7.04
CA SER A 413 -14.23 16.05 7.06
C SER A 413 -14.61 17.05 8.16
N ILE A 414 -13.81 17.18 9.23
CA ILE A 414 -14.07 18.09 10.35
C ILE A 414 -13.19 19.35 10.22
N PRO A 415 -13.70 20.58 10.42
CA PRO A 415 -12.90 21.81 10.35
C PRO A 415 -11.66 21.74 11.24
N SER A 416 -10.49 22.09 10.70
CA SER A 416 -9.23 22.05 11.46
C SER A 416 -9.29 22.89 12.74
N VAL A 417 -8.40 22.63 13.70
CA VAL A 417 -8.26 23.43 14.93
C VAL A 417 -8.02 24.92 14.62
N ALA A 418 -7.34 25.24 13.52
CA ALA A 418 -7.15 26.63 13.09
C ALA A 418 -8.45 27.31 12.64
N ALA A 419 -9.33 26.57 11.97
CA ALA A 419 -10.62 27.09 11.49
C ALA A 419 -11.71 27.07 12.57
N HIS A 420 -11.63 26.13 13.51
CA HIS A 420 -12.56 25.97 14.63
C HIS A 420 -11.80 25.61 15.92
N PRO A 421 -11.28 26.60 16.67
CA PRO A 421 -10.42 26.35 17.83
C PRO A 421 -11.09 25.62 18.98
N ALA A 422 -12.40 25.76 19.14
CA ALA A 422 -13.14 25.03 20.15
C ALA A 422 -13.14 23.53 19.87
N ARG A 423 -13.07 22.74 20.94
CA ARG A 423 -13.06 21.28 20.90
C ARG A 423 -14.35 20.74 20.30
N ILE A 424 -14.24 19.73 19.43
CA ILE A 424 -15.36 18.99 18.85
C ILE A 424 -15.30 17.56 19.41
N GLY A 425 -16.16 17.26 20.38
CA GLY A 425 -16.17 15.94 21.03
C GLY A 425 -16.76 14.84 20.14
N CYS A 426 -16.43 13.58 20.47
CA CYS A 426 -16.82 12.34 19.81
C CYS A 426 -18.16 12.35 19.04
N LYS A 427 -19.29 12.68 19.70
CA LYS A 427 -20.64 12.64 19.08
C LYS A 427 -21.01 13.93 18.34
N ALA A 428 -20.37 15.05 18.68
CA ALA A 428 -20.64 16.34 18.03
C ALA A 428 -20.25 16.33 16.55
N GLY A 429 -19.25 15.53 16.16
CA GLY A 429 -18.84 15.47 14.76
C GLY A 429 -19.70 14.60 13.85
N ALA A 430 -20.75 13.95 14.37
CA ALA A 430 -21.72 13.21 13.55
C ALA A 430 -22.37 14.10 12.45
N ALA A 431 -22.53 15.40 12.70
CA ALA A 431 -23.01 16.35 11.70
C ALA A 431 -22.02 16.52 10.52
N TYR A 432 -20.70 16.51 10.79
CA TYR A 432 -19.67 16.56 9.74
C TYR A 432 -19.54 15.23 8.99
N TYR A 433 -19.87 14.11 9.63
CA TYR A 433 -19.98 12.83 8.94
C TYR A 433 -21.16 12.84 7.96
N ALA A 434 -22.35 13.23 8.42
CA ALA A 434 -23.60 13.12 7.66
C ALA A 434 -23.78 14.16 6.53
N THR A 435 -23.04 15.28 6.57
CA THR A 435 -23.25 16.36 5.60
C THR A 435 -22.95 15.97 4.15
N ALA A 436 -23.74 16.54 3.23
CA ALA A 436 -23.49 16.44 1.79
C ALA A 436 -22.37 17.37 1.29
N ALA A 437 -21.91 18.30 2.14
CA ALA A 437 -20.83 19.21 1.80
C ALA A 437 -19.49 18.46 1.58
N PRO A 438 -18.61 19.00 0.71
CA PRO A 438 -17.21 18.58 0.62
C PRO A 438 -16.51 18.60 1.99
N ASN A 439 -15.50 17.75 2.13
CA ASN A 439 -14.58 17.79 3.26
C ASN A 439 -13.86 19.16 3.29
N PRO A 440 -13.87 19.89 4.43
CA PRO A 440 -13.27 21.23 4.52
C PRO A 440 -11.75 21.22 4.41
N ASN A 441 -11.08 20.12 4.79
CA ASN A 441 -9.64 19.99 4.64
C ASN A 441 -9.34 18.97 3.54
N LEU A 442 -8.68 19.40 2.45
CA LEU A 442 -8.24 18.49 1.41
C LEU A 442 -7.07 17.64 1.93
N LEU A 443 -7.30 16.34 2.04
CA LEU A 443 -6.25 15.34 2.25
C LEU A 443 -5.60 15.04 0.91
N VAL A 444 -4.77 15.96 0.45
CA VAL A 444 -4.09 15.90 -0.84
C VAL A 444 -3.31 14.59 -0.97
N GLY A 445 -3.51 13.90 -2.10
CA GLY A 445 -2.86 12.64 -2.43
C GLY A 445 -3.55 11.39 -1.93
N ALA A 446 -4.58 11.49 -1.09
CA ALA A 446 -5.36 10.33 -0.66
C ALA A 446 -5.97 9.62 -1.87
N VAL A 447 -5.70 8.33 -2.02
CA VAL A 447 -6.37 7.48 -3.01
C VAL A 447 -7.45 6.70 -2.30
N VAL A 448 -8.69 6.89 -2.75
CA VAL A 448 -9.87 6.24 -2.16
C VAL A 448 -9.98 4.77 -2.57
N GLY A 449 -10.78 3.99 -1.85
CA GLY A 449 -11.05 2.58 -2.15
C GLY A 449 -11.62 2.29 -3.55
N GLY A 450 -12.24 3.29 -4.20
CA GLY A 450 -12.73 3.21 -5.58
C GLY A 450 -13.92 2.27 -5.75
N PRO A 451 -14.25 1.87 -6.99
CA PRO A 451 -15.36 0.94 -7.26
C PRO A 451 -15.20 -0.40 -6.52
N THR A 452 -16.29 -0.87 -5.88
CA THR A 452 -16.34 -2.16 -5.16
C THR A 452 -16.87 -3.31 -6.01
N ASP A 453 -17.18 -3.05 -7.27
CA ASP A 453 -17.60 -4.02 -8.26
C ASP A 453 -16.93 -3.71 -9.61
N ALA A 454 -17.12 -4.59 -10.57
CA ALA A 454 -16.57 -4.44 -11.91
C ALA A 454 -17.37 -3.47 -12.81
N THR A 455 -18.11 -2.48 -12.26
CA THR A 455 -18.96 -1.57 -13.04
C THR A 455 -18.37 -0.18 -13.30
N ASP A 456 -17.19 0.13 -12.74
CA ASP A 456 -16.58 1.47 -12.76
C ASP A 456 -17.35 2.55 -11.96
N ALA A 457 -18.40 2.18 -11.21
CA ALA A 457 -19.23 3.13 -10.47
C ALA A 457 -18.55 3.62 -9.19
N PHE A 458 -18.60 4.94 -8.96
CA PHE A 458 -18.09 5.60 -7.75
C PHE A 458 -18.97 6.82 -7.37
N PRO A 459 -19.61 6.85 -6.18
CA PRO A 459 -20.60 7.85 -5.81
C PRO A 459 -20.03 9.11 -5.12
N ASP A 460 -18.73 9.15 -4.77
CA ASP A 460 -18.10 10.20 -3.94
C ASP A 460 -18.93 10.53 -2.68
N ALA A 461 -19.14 9.52 -1.84
CA ALA A 461 -20.00 9.61 -0.67
C ALA A 461 -19.29 9.09 0.59
N ARG A 462 -19.12 10.00 1.57
CA ARG A 462 -18.42 9.75 2.85
C ARG A 462 -18.92 8.54 3.63
N ALA A 463 -20.21 8.23 3.52
CA ALA A 463 -20.82 7.11 4.23
C ALA A 463 -20.51 5.75 3.55
N VAL A 464 -20.08 5.74 2.30
CA VAL A 464 -19.72 4.53 1.54
C VAL A 464 -18.23 4.28 1.75
N PHE A 465 -17.85 3.87 2.96
CA PHE A 465 -16.45 3.77 3.37
C PHE A 465 -15.64 2.80 2.50
N GLN A 466 -16.24 1.68 2.06
CA GLN A 466 -15.55 0.72 1.18
C GLN A 466 -14.98 1.37 -0.11
N GLN A 467 -15.68 2.39 -0.61
CA GLN A 467 -15.28 3.11 -1.82
C GLN A 467 -14.54 4.41 -1.53
N SER A 468 -14.92 5.12 -0.46
CA SER A 468 -14.49 6.51 -0.21
C SER A 468 -13.39 6.66 0.85
N GLU A 469 -13.04 5.58 1.56
CA GLU A 469 -11.97 5.59 2.57
C GLU A 469 -10.60 5.41 1.89
N PRO A 470 -9.64 6.32 2.12
CA PRO A 470 -8.25 6.06 1.82
C PRO A 470 -7.57 5.32 2.97
N THR A 471 -6.59 4.48 2.66
CA THR A 471 -5.78 3.81 3.67
C THR A 471 -4.29 3.95 3.35
N THR A 472 -3.46 3.83 4.38
CA THR A 472 -2.01 3.91 4.24
C THR A 472 -1.45 2.91 3.22
N TYR A 473 -1.94 1.68 3.23
CA TYR A 473 -1.47 0.61 2.35
C TYR A 473 -1.99 0.70 0.90
N ILE A 474 -3.07 1.43 0.61
CA ILE A 474 -3.47 1.75 -0.77
C ILE A 474 -2.46 2.72 -1.40
N ASN A 475 -2.02 3.71 -0.63
CA ASN A 475 -1.13 4.77 -1.12
C ASN A 475 0.35 4.34 -1.21
N ALA A 476 0.81 3.44 -0.34
CA ALA A 476 2.24 3.06 -0.27
C ALA A 476 2.82 2.49 -1.58
N PRO A 477 2.18 1.51 -2.27
CA PRO A 477 2.71 0.98 -3.53
C PRO A 477 2.79 2.04 -4.64
N LEU A 478 1.93 3.06 -4.61
CA LEU A 478 1.90 4.11 -5.63
C LEU A 478 3.18 4.95 -5.65
N MET A 479 3.89 5.09 -4.52
CA MET A 479 5.15 5.84 -4.50
C MET A 479 6.17 5.30 -5.51
N GLY A 480 6.34 3.97 -5.58
CA GLY A 480 7.23 3.33 -6.54
C GLY A 480 6.71 3.41 -7.98
N LEU A 481 5.42 3.18 -8.18
CA LEU A 481 4.75 3.27 -9.49
C LEU A 481 4.88 4.67 -10.11
N LEU A 482 4.52 5.70 -9.35
CA LEU A 482 4.54 7.10 -9.80
C LEU A 482 5.96 7.58 -10.03
N ALA A 483 6.92 7.20 -9.17
CA ALA A 483 8.33 7.49 -9.40
C ALA A 483 8.81 6.87 -10.72
N TYR A 484 8.51 5.60 -10.98
CA TYR A 484 8.91 4.95 -12.22
C TYR A 484 8.33 5.65 -13.46
N PHE A 485 7.02 5.89 -13.50
CA PHE A 485 6.36 6.52 -14.65
C PHE A 485 6.67 8.01 -14.80
N SER A 486 7.05 8.70 -13.72
CA SER A 486 7.58 10.07 -13.80
C SER A 486 8.92 10.11 -14.53
N ALA A 487 9.81 9.15 -14.28
CA ALA A 487 11.11 9.07 -14.96
C ALA A 487 11.04 8.40 -16.34
N HIS A 488 10.03 7.56 -16.61
CA HIS A 488 9.85 6.82 -17.88
C HIS A 488 8.45 7.06 -18.46
N PRO A 489 8.10 8.30 -18.81
CA PRO A 489 6.74 8.72 -19.18
C PRO A 489 6.24 8.12 -20.50
N ASN A 490 7.16 7.77 -21.41
CA ASN A 490 6.85 7.40 -22.79
C ASN A 490 6.93 5.88 -22.99
N PRO A 491 5.80 5.21 -23.30
CA PRO A 491 5.80 3.76 -23.57
C PRO A 491 6.66 3.33 -24.75
N ALA A 492 6.95 4.24 -25.68
CA ALA A 492 7.78 3.99 -26.85
C ALA A 492 9.27 3.78 -26.48
N GLU A 493 9.74 4.39 -25.39
CA GLU A 493 11.13 4.30 -24.93
C GLU A 493 11.40 2.99 -24.16
N TRP A 494 10.35 2.26 -23.78
CA TRP A 494 10.49 1.02 -23.01
C TRP A 494 11.05 -0.15 -23.83
N ALA A 495 11.20 -0.04 -25.15
CA ALA A 495 11.76 -1.10 -25.98
C ALA A 495 13.29 -1.22 -25.83
N ASP A 496 13.95 -0.16 -25.37
CA ASP A 496 15.41 -0.03 -25.30
C ASP A 496 15.98 -0.17 -23.86
N ASP A 497 15.11 -0.42 -22.87
CA ASP A 497 15.38 -0.60 -21.42
C ASP A 497 15.06 -2.02 -20.92
#